data_AF-A0A401JAV5-F1
#
_entry.id   AF-A0A401JAV5-F1
#
_cell.length_a   1.000
_cell.length_b   1.000
_cell.length_c   1.000
_cell.angle_alpha   90.00
_cell.angle_beta   90.00
_cell.angle_gamma   90.00
#
_symmetry.space_group_name_H-M   'P 1'
#
loop_
_entity.id
_entity.type
_entity.pdbx_description
1 polymer ?
#
loop_
_entity_poly.entity_id
_entity_poly.type
_entity_poly.pdbx_seq_one_letter_code
_entity_poly.pdbx_strand_id
1 'polypeptide(L)'
;MKIINHRLLNDDGTACRYQPSPSVGGVLAAQYLVMHFTAGRDAASSIASLCNKASKASAHVVIGRDGGVTQLVPFNRVAWHAGVSRWQGLEGMNRYALGIELDNAGRLDRVGSRWQAWFKASYPDDEVLVANHKNDAPGTPPCGWHTYTEVQIAAALEVATLLVGKYALRDVLGHEDIAPGRKVDPGPDFPMTSFRARLFGRAQDTEEVLTTTTALHIRVGAGAGFAALPVSPLPLGTRVEALQKQGNWWRVAVLDTVAGDMDVEGWVNSRFLRAAT
;
A
#
# COMPACT_ATOMS: atom_id res chain seq x y z
N MET A 1 8.59 -15.00 8.17
CA MET A 1 7.80 -15.04 9.43
C MET A 1 6.63 -16.05 9.38
N LYS A 2 6.03 -16.38 10.53
CA LYS A 2 4.84 -17.26 10.66
C LYS A 2 3.84 -16.75 11.72
N ILE A 3 2.58 -17.19 11.64
CA ILE A 3 1.56 -16.92 12.66
C ILE A 3 1.18 -18.22 13.41
N ILE A 4 1.46 -18.26 14.71
CA ILE A 4 1.06 -19.36 15.60
C ILE A 4 0.29 -18.77 16.78
N ASN A 5 -0.87 -19.34 17.11
CA ASN A 5 -1.74 -18.88 18.21
C ASN A 5 -1.99 -17.35 18.18
N HIS A 6 -2.24 -16.80 16.97
CA HIS A 6 -2.47 -15.37 16.73
C HIS A 6 -1.28 -14.45 17.08
N ARG A 7 -0.06 -15.01 17.14
CA ARG A 7 1.20 -14.30 17.41
C ARG A 7 2.20 -14.49 16.27
N LEU A 8 2.98 -13.45 15.99
CA LEU A 8 4.07 -13.50 15.01
C LEU A 8 5.30 -14.20 15.57
N LEU A 9 5.89 -15.07 14.76
CA LEU A 9 7.18 -15.71 14.97
C LEU A 9 8.10 -15.41 13.77
N ASN A 10 9.39 -15.27 14.04
CA ASN A 10 10.43 -15.18 13.03
C ASN A 10 10.62 -16.54 12.33
N ASP A 11 11.34 -16.58 11.21
CA ASP A 11 11.51 -17.80 10.41
C ASP A 11 12.29 -18.91 11.14
N ASP A 12 13.20 -18.51 12.03
CA ASP A 12 13.92 -19.41 12.94
C ASP A 12 13.05 -19.96 14.08
N GLY A 13 11.77 -19.57 14.15
CA GLY A 13 10.82 -19.99 15.18
C GLY A 13 10.91 -19.19 16.48
N THR A 14 11.79 -18.19 16.58
CA THR A 14 11.83 -17.29 17.73
C THR A 14 10.61 -16.35 17.72
N ALA A 15 10.21 -15.88 18.90
CA ALA A 15 9.10 -14.95 19.01
C ALA A 15 9.48 -13.59 18.38
N CYS A 16 8.63 -13.08 17.49
CA CYS A 16 8.72 -11.69 17.04
C CYS A 16 8.52 -10.77 18.25
N ARG A 17 9.15 -9.57 18.23
CA ARG A 17 9.00 -8.59 19.30
C ARG A 17 7.52 -8.34 19.58
N TYR A 18 7.15 -8.39 20.86
CA TYR A 18 5.79 -8.19 21.30
C TYR A 18 5.72 -7.28 22.51
N GLN A 19 4.87 -6.26 22.43
CA GLN A 19 4.64 -5.31 23.50
C GLN A 19 3.13 -5.10 23.63
N PRO A 20 2.45 -5.74 24.60
CA PRO A 20 1.00 -5.76 24.63
C PRO A 20 0.43 -4.35 24.84
N SER A 21 -0.53 -3.96 24.00
CA SER A 21 -1.34 -2.77 24.24
C SER A 21 -2.47 -3.08 25.24
N PRO A 22 -2.81 -2.17 26.17
CA PRO A 22 -3.98 -2.29 27.03
C PRO A 22 -5.30 -1.96 26.30
N SER A 23 -5.22 -1.31 25.13
CA SER A 23 -6.37 -0.92 24.32
C SER A 23 -6.80 -2.07 23.42
N VAL A 24 -7.45 -3.07 24.01
CA VAL A 24 -7.87 -4.30 23.32
C VAL A 24 -9.35 -4.57 23.57
N GLY A 25 -10.09 -4.85 22.50
CA GLY A 25 -11.51 -5.19 22.54
C GLY A 25 -11.78 -6.70 22.60
N GLY A 26 -13.01 -7.08 22.26
CA GLY A 26 -13.45 -8.48 22.22
C GLY A 26 -12.82 -9.30 21.09
N VAL A 27 -13.53 -10.36 20.67
CA VAL A 27 -13.12 -11.21 19.56
C VAL A 27 -13.18 -10.43 18.24
N LEU A 28 -12.14 -10.55 17.42
CA LEU A 28 -12.06 -9.93 16.10
C LEU A 28 -12.74 -10.82 15.05
N ALA A 29 -13.62 -10.23 14.23
CA ALA A 29 -14.22 -10.87 13.07
C ALA A 29 -13.51 -10.37 11.79
N ALA A 30 -12.22 -10.68 11.68
CA ALA A 30 -11.33 -10.13 10.66
C ALA A 30 -11.85 -10.43 9.24
N GLN A 31 -12.00 -9.38 8.45
CA GLN A 31 -12.40 -9.41 7.04
C GLN A 31 -11.47 -8.53 6.18
N TYR A 32 -10.83 -7.53 6.78
CA TYR A 32 -9.99 -6.55 6.07
C TYR A 32 -8.65 -6.34 6.78
N LEU A 33 -7.69 -5.79 6.04
CA LEU A 33 -6.48 -5.19 6.58
C LEU A 33 -6.55 -3.67 6.38
N VAL A 34 -6.18 -2.88 7.38
CA VAL A 34 -6.07 -1.42 7.27
C VAL A 34 -4.64 -0.99 7.53
N MET A 35 -4.08 -0.23 6.59
CA MET A 35 -2.75 0.35 6.64
C MET A 35 -2.83 1.79 7.17
N HIS A 36 -1.91 2.14 8.07
CA HIS A 36 -1.82 3.44 8.73
C HIS A 36 -0.38 3.96 8.68
N PHE A 37 -0.19 5.26 8.80
CA PHE A 37 1.06 5.80 9.34
C PHE A 37 0.85 6.27 10.78
N THR A 38 1.95 6.28 11.54
CA THR A 38 1.92 6.70 12.95
C THR A 38 1.78 8.21 13.14
N ALA A 39 2.19 9.02 12.17
CA ALA A 39 2.41 10.46 12.29
C ALA A 39 3.34 10.80 13.48
N GLY A 40 4.19 9.83 13.84
CA GLY A 40 5.07 9.86 14.99
C GLY A 40 6.50 10.25 14.61
N ARG A 41 7.33 10.40 15.64
CA ARG A 41 8.75 10.71 15.47
C ARG A 41 9.56 9.49 15.04
N ASP A 42 9.23 8.36 15.63
CA ASP A 42 9.90 7.08 15.41
C ASP A 42 8.99 5.92 15.89
N ALA A 43 9.36 4.70 15.53
CA ALA A 43 8.64 3.49 15.90
C ALA A 43 8.57 3.30 17.41
N ALA A 44 9.63 3.61 18.15
CA ALA A 44 9.69 3.38 19.60
C ALA A 44 8.68 4.25 20.36
N SER A 45 8.62 5.54 20.05
CA SER A 45 7.65 6.50 20.60
C SER A 45 6.22 6.15 20.18
N SER A 46 6.02 5.71 18.93
CA SER A 46 4.72 5.27 18.43
C SER A 46 4.22 4.02 19.18
N ILE A 47 5.08 3.02 19.37
CA ILE A 47 4.79 1.82 20.17
C ILE A 47 4.46 2.20 21.62
N ALA A 48 5.27 3.08 22.23
CA ALA A 48 5.01 3.53 23.60
C ALA A 48 3.65 4.22 23.73
N SER A 49 3.27 5.06 22.75
CA SER A 49 1.97 5.70 22.69
C SER A 49 0.83 4.70 22.54
N LEU A 50 0.94 3.73 21.62
CA LEU A 50 -0.08 2.71 21.38
C LEU A 50 -0.18 1.67 22.53
N CYS A 51 0.84 1.58 23.38
CA CYS A 51 0.81 0.80 24.63
C CYS A 51 0.36 1.61 25.85
N ASN A 52 0.17 2.92 25.71
CA ASN A 52 -0.33 3.76 26.79
C ASN A 52 -1.86 3.70 26.86
N LYS A 53 -2.38 3.27 28.01
CA LYS A 53 -3.83 3.19 28.27
C LYS A 53 -4.56 4.52 28.05
N ALA A 54 -3.89 5.64 28.28
CA ALA A 54 -4.47 6.96 28.08
C ALA A 54 -4.77 7.29 26.61
N SER A 55 -4.01 6.70 25.67
CA SER A 55 -4.16 6.96 24.23
C SER A 55 -5.47 6.47 23.66
N LYS A 56 -6.09 5.45 24.30
CA LYS A 56 -7.32 4.80 23.83
C LYS A 56 -7.25 4.39 22.35
N ALA A 57 -6.06 3.99 21.91
CA ALA A 57 -5.74 3.57 20.56
C ALA A 57 -4.70 2.46 20.59
N SER A 58 -4.75 1.57 19.59
CA SER A 58 -3.78 0.50 19.41
C SER A 58 -3.84 -0.02 17.99
N ALA A 59 -2.77 -0.68 17.54
CA ALA A 59 -2.75 -1.43 16.29
C ALA A 59 -2.33 -2.88 16.57
N HIS A 60 -2.49 -3.75 15.58
CA HIS A 60 -2.03 -5.13 15.75
C HIS A 60 -0.51 -5.22 15.60
N VAL A 61 0.06 -4.47 14.66
CA VAL A 61 1.49 -4.44 14.35
C VAL A 61 1.95 -3.00 14.13
N VAL A 62 3.16 -2.68 14.58
CA VAL A 62 3.92 -1.49 14.19
C VAL A 62 5.17 -1.93 13.44
N ILE A 63 5.49 -1.26 12.33
CA ILE A 63 6.67 -1.53 11.49
C ILE A 63 7.53 -0.28 11.41
N GLY A 64 8.78 -0.37 11.89
CA GLY A 64 9.75 0.70 11.86
C GLY A 64 10.27 1.02 10.46
N ARG A 65 10.91 2.18 10.30
CA ARG A 65 11.60 2.58 9.05
C ARG A 65 12.74 1.65 8.67
N ASP A 66 13.28 0.91 9.63
CA ASP A 66 14.31 -0.12 9.45
C ASP A 66 13.73 -1.51 9.08
N GLY A 67 12.41 -1.63 8.93
CA GLY A 67 11.72 -2.90 8.73
C GLY A 67 11.45 -3.68 10.02
N GLY A 68 11.82 -3.16 11.19
CA GLY A 68 11.60 -3.82 12.47
C GLY A 68 10.11 -3.99 12.80
N VAL A 69 9.67 -5.22 13.04
CA VAL A 69 8.27 -5.56 13.29
C VAL A 69 8.01 -5.75 14.78
N THR A 70 7.00 -5.07 15.32
CA THR A 70 6.52 -5.25 16.70
C THR A 70 5.03 -5.52 16.71
N GLN A 71 4.61 -6.65 17.27
CA GLN A 71 3.20 -6.95 17.48
C GLN A 71 2.71 -6.35 18.81
N LEU A 72 1.54 -5.71 18.84
CA LEU A 72 0.96 -5.12 20.05
C LEU A 72 -0.34 -5.79 20.51
N VAL A 73 -1.12 -6.36 19.57
CA VAL A 73 -2.40 -7.02 19.86
C VAL A 73 -2.45 -8.37 19.14
N PRO A 74 -2.85 -9.46 19.83
CA PRO A 74 -3.07 -10.75 19.19
C PRO A 74 -4.13 -10.65 18.08
N PHE A 75 -3.91 -11.33 16.96
CA PHE A 75 -4.77 -11.24 15.77
C PHE A 75 -6.19 -11.82 15.91
N ASN A 76 -6.55 -12.43 17.05
CA ASN A 76 -7.93 -12.80 17.37
C ASN A 76 -8.68 -11.75 18.20
N ARG A 77 -8.05 -10.62 18.52
CA ARG A 77 -8.61 -9.58 19.37
C ARG A 77 -8.66 -8.25 18.64
N VAL A 78 -9.70 -7.48 18.92
CA VAL A 78 -9.89 -6.16 18.33
C VAL A 78 -8.84 -5.18 18.85
N ALA A 79 -7.98 -4.64 17.97
CA ALA A 79 -7.22 -3.42 18.24
C ALA A 79 -8.08 -2.16 17.97
N TRP A 80 -7.71 -1.03 18.57
CA TRP A 80 -8.44 0.24 18.49
C TRP A 80 -7.73 1.22 17.53
N HIS A 81 -7.72 0.91 16.24
CA HIS A 81 -7.00 1.68 15.20
C HIS A 81 -7.92 2.53 14.32
N ALA A 82 -9.04 1.94 13.88
CA ALA A 82 -9.91 2.52 12.87
C ALA A 82 -10.79 3.66 13.39
N GLY A 83 -11.27 3.59 14.64
CA GLY A 83 -12.21 4.57 15.22
C GLY A 83 -13.54 4.65 14.45
N VAL A 84 -14.15 5.84 14.37
CA VAL A 84 -15.36 6.09 13.57
C VAL A 84 -15.05 5.89 12.09
N SER A 85 -15.59 4.82 11.51
CA SER A 85 -15.19 4.32 10.18
C SER A 85 -16.31 3.49 9.55
N ARG A 86 -16.34 3.43 8.22
CA ARG A 86 -17.32 2.67 7.44
C ARG A 86 -16.70 2.12 6.16
N TRP A 87 -17.01 0.89 5.80
CA TRP A 87 -16.62 0.28 4.52
C TRP A 87 -17.62 -0.77 4.06
N GLN A 88 -18.07 -0.71 2.80
CA GLN A 88 -18.99 -1.69 2.20
C GLN A 88 -20.17 -2.09 3.12
N GLY A 89 -20.84 -1.11 3.71
CA GLY A 89 -22.00 -1.32 4.61
C GLY A 89 -21.65 -1.71 6.06
N LEU A 90 -20.39 -1.99 6.38
CA LEU A 90 -19.92 -2.23 7.75
C LEU A 90 -19.57 -0.92 8.44
N GLU A 91 -19.93 -0.79 9.72
CA GLU A 91 -19.62 0.35 10.58
C GLU A 91 -18.78 -0.05 11.80
N GLY A 92 -17.81 0.80 12.14
CA GLY A 92 -16.85 0.54 13.22
C GLY A 92 -15.87 -0.56 12.83
N MET A 93 -14.97 -0.24 11.90
CA MET A 93 -14.06 -1.20 11.26
C MET A 93 -13.07 -1.88 12.21
N ASN A 94 -12.88 -1.38 13.44
CA ASN A 94 -12.10 -2.07 14.48
C ASN A 94 -12.53 -3.54 14.66
N ARG A 95 -13.83 -3.84 14.53
CA ARG A 95 -14.37 -5.20 14.69
C ARG A 95 -14.12 -6.13 13.50
N TYR A 96 -13.75 -5.55 12.36
CA TYR A 96 -13.68 -6.23 11.06
C TYR A 96 -12.31 -6.14 10.40
N ALA A 97 -11.36 -5.41 11.00
CA ALA A 97 -10.07 -5.15 10.38
C ALA A 97 -8.90 -5.38 11.34
N LEU A 98 -7.88 -6.06 10.80
CA LEU A 98 -6.53 -6.01 11.31
C LEU A 98 -5.91 -4.65 10.94
N GLY A 99 -4.94 -4.18 11.72
CA GLY A 99 -4.37 -2.83 11.58
C GLY A 99 -2.84 -2.87 11.68
N ILE A 100 -2.16 -2.34 10.68
CA ILE A 100 -0.70 -2.18 10.63
C ILE A 100 -0.36 -0.69 10.61
N GLU A 101 0.44 -0.27 11.57
CA GLU A 101 1.01 1.08 11.68
C GLU A 101 2.43 1.09 11.13
N LEU A 102 2.70 1.96 10.16
CA LEU A 102 4.05 2.17 9.63
C LEU A 102 4.64 3.44 10.25
N ASP A 103 5.84 3.34 10.80
CA ASP A 103 6.60 4.50 11.31
C ASP A 103 6.89 5.50 10.19
N ASN A 104 6.11 6.57 10.17
CA ASN A 104 6.16 7.60 9.14
C ASN A 104 5.55 8.89 9.71
N ALA A 105 6.14 10.02 9.34
CA ALA A 105 5.76 11.33 9.89
C ALA A 105 4.47 11.89 9.27
N GLY A 106 4.02 11.30 8.17
CA GLY A 106 2.85 11.70 7.41
C GLY A 106 3.09 12.98 6.63
N ARG A 107 2.11 13.88 6.73
CA ARG A 107 2.11 15.19 6.04
C ARG A 107 3.17 16.12 6.60
N LEU A 108 3.88 16.80 5.72
CA LEU A 108 4.95 17.75 5.99
C LEU A 108 4.60 19.12 5.38
N ASP A 109 4.83 20.17 6.17
CA ASP A 109 4.67 21.55 5.72
C ASP A 109 6.03 22.14 5.36
N ARG A 110 6.02 23.09 4.42
CA ARG A 110 7.24 23.79 4.00
C ARG A 110 7.49 24.98 4.92
N VAL A 111 8.64 24.98 5.61
CA VAL A 111 9.08 26.05 6.51
C VAL A 111 10.43 26.58 6.02
N GLY A 112 10.40 27.70 5.31
CA GLY A 112 11.58 28.22 4.61
C GLY A 112 12.04 27.24 3.52
N SER A 113 13.26 26.75 3.65
CA SER A 113 13.84 25.74 2.74
C SER A 113 13.70 24.29 3.25
N ARG A 114 13.01 24.05 4.37
CA ARG A 114 12.91 22.72 5.00
C ARG A 114 11.50 22.17 4.93
N TRP A 115 11.38 20.85 4.85
CA TRP A 115 10.13 20.13 5.14
C TRP A 115 10.06 19.81 6.63
N GLN A 116 8.91 20.07 7.25
CA GLN A 116 8.75 19.92 8.68
C GLN A 116 7.45 19.18 9.02
N ALA A 117 7.55 18.17 9.88
CA ALA A 117 6.39 17.49 10.46
C ALA A 117 5.75 18.34 11.56
N TRP A 118 4.51 18.03 11.94
CA TRP A 118 3.77 18.77 12.97
C TRP A 118 4.48 18.82 14.34
N PHE A 119 5.35 17.84 14.65
CA PHE A 119 6.19 17.80 15.85
C PHE A 119 7.57 18.46 15.67
N LYS A 120 7.72 19.30 14.64
CA LYS A 120 8.87 20.16 14.34
C LYS A 120 10.17 19.46 13.92
N ALA A 121 10.15 18.15 13.70
CA ALA A 121 11.27 17.47 13.05
C ALA A 121 11.34 17.87 11.58
N SER A 122 12.55 18.05 11.06
CA SER A 122 12.79 18.40 9.66
C SER A 122 13.25 17.18 8.87
N TYR A 123 12.85 17.09 7.61
CA TYR A 123 13.18 15.99 6.70
C TYR A 123 13.90 16.53 5.45
N PRO A 124 14.90 15.80 4.93
CA PRO A 124 15.60 16.19 3.71
C PRO A 124 14.70 15.97 2.48
N ASP A 125 14.99 16.68 1.38
CA ASP A 125 14.14 16.66 0.17
C ASP A 125 14.01 15.25 -0.46
N ASP A 126 15.01 14.38 -0.31
CA ASP A 126 15.00 13.00 -0.81
C ASP A 126 14.14 12.03 0.02
N GLU A 127 13.72 12.43 1.22
CA GLU A 127 12.73 11.72 2.05
C GLU A 127 11.32 12.31 1.92
N VAL A 128 11.06 13.15 0.92
CA VAL A 128 9.77 13.85 0.76
C VAL A 128 9.19 13.70 -0.64
N LEU A 129 7.99 13.13 -0.70
CA LEU A 129 7.13 13.18 -1.87
C LEU A 129 6.27 14.44 -1.83
N VAL A 130 6.32 15.27 -2.87
CA VAL A 130 5.39 16.40 -3.03
C VAL A 130 4.21 15.97 -3.90
N ALA A 131 3.05 15.76 -3.26
CA ALA A 131 1.87 15.24 -3.94
C ALA A 131 0.57 15.73 -3.30
N ASN A 132 -0.52 15.63 -4.06
CA ASN A 132 -1.86 15.72 -3.52
C ASN A 132 -2.29 14.37 -2.93
N HIS A 133 -3.10 14.43 -1.88
CA HIS A 133 -3.79 13.27 -1.38
C HIS A 133 -5.03 12.99 -2.25
N LYS A 134 -5.41 11.72 -2.43
CA LYS A 134 -6.51 11.33 -3.34
C LYS A 134 -7.88 11.90 -2.95
N ASN A 135 -8.06 12.25 -1.68
CA ASN A 135 -9.28 12.87 -1.15
C ASN A 135 -9.18 14.41 -1.06
N ASP A 136 -8.11 15.03 -1.57
CA ASP A 136 -8.00 16.49 -1.61
C ASP A 136 -9.08 17.09 -2.50
N ALA A 137 -9.60 18.26 -2.13
CA ALA A 137 -10.52 19.00 -2.98
C ALA A 137 -9.80 19.47 -4.27
N PRO A 138 -10.49 19.53 -5.42
CA PRO A 138 -9.91 20.06 -6.65
C PRO A 138 -9.31 21.45 -6.44
N GLY A 139 -8.07 21.65 -6.92
CA GLY A 139 -7.34 22.91 -6.77
C GLY A 139 -6.55 23.05 -5.46
N THR A 140 -6.59 22.06 -4.56
CA THR A 140 -5.72 22.03 -3.38
C THR A 140 -4.25 21.95 -3.84
N PRO A 141 -3.35 22.84 -3.38
CA PRO A 141 -1.93 22.74 -3.70
C PRO A 141 -1.31 21.47 -3.09
N PRO A 142 -0.35 20.82 -3.76
CA PRO A 142 0.34 19.66 -3.20
C PRO A 142 1.14 20.05 -1.95
N CYS A 143 1.33 19.09 -1.06
CA CYS A 143 2.15 19.24 0.15
C CYS A 143 3.19 18.13 0.24
N GLY A 144 4.11 18.24 1.20
CA GLY A 144 5.11 17.21 1.43
C GLY A 144 4.51 16.02 2.16
N TRP A 145 4.97 14.83 1.83
CA TRP A 145 4.66 13.58 2.51
C TRP A 145 5.98 12.86 2.77
N HIS A 146 6.20 12.45 4.02
CA HIS A 146 7.37 11.67 4.36
C HIS A 146 7.32 10.32 3.64
N THR A 147 8.39 9.95 2.92
CA THR A 147 8.43 8.72 2.14
C THR A 147 8.63 7.47 3.00
N TYR A 148 8.13 6.33 2.53
CA TYR A 148 8.37 5.02 3.11
C TYR A 148 9.68 4.44 2.62
N THR A 149 10.41 3.74 3.48
CA THR A 149 11.63 3.03 3.06
C THR A 149 11.26 1.70 2.37
N GLU A 150 12.11 1.25 1.46
CA GLU A 150 11.89 -0.04 0.76
C GLU A 150 11.80 -1.22 1.73
N VAL A 151 12.67 -1.26 2.76
CA VAL A 151 12.68 -2.32 3.78
C VAL A 151 11.42 -2.30 4.63
N GLN A 152 10.85 -1.11 4.89
CA GLN A 152 9.61 -0.96 5.63
C GLN A 152 8.42 -1.48 4.80
N ILE A 153 8.36 -1.17 3.49
CA ILE A 153 7.33 -1.71 2.59
C ILE A 153 7.47 -3.23 2.43
N ALA A 154 8.69 -3.75 2.32
CA ALA A 154 8.94 -5.19 2.24
C ALA A 154 8.45 -5.93 3.49
N ALA A 155 8.77 -5.42 4.69
CA ALA A 155 8.28 -5.98 5.94
C ALA A 155 6.75 -5.92 6.05
N ALA A 156 6.14 -4.80 5.62
CA ALA A 156 4.68 -4.68 5.58
C ALA A 156 4.04 -5.72 4.65
N LEU A 157 4.63 -5.96 3.48
CA LEU A 157 4.14 -6.96 2.53
C LEU A 157 4.25 -8.37 3.09
N GLU A 158 5.35 -8.70 3.77
CA GLU A 158 5.54 -10.00 4.40
C GLU A 158 4.48 -10.25 5.49
N VAL A 159 4.30 -9.30 6.42
CA VAL A 159 3.27 -9.40 7.47
C VAL A 159 1.88 -9.48 6.86
N ALA A 160 1.56 -8.60 5.90
CA ALA A 160 0.25 -8.57 5.26
C ALA A 160 -0.06 -9.88 4.53
N THR A 161 0.91 -10.49 3.84
CA THR A 161 0.75 -11.78 3.16
C THR A 161 0.34 -12.88 4.15
N LEU A 162 1.00 -12.93 5.32
CA LEU A 162 0.65 -13.89 6.37
C LEU A 162 -0.76 -13.65 6.91
N LEU A 163 -1.15 -12.40 7.12
CA LEU A 163 -2.48 -12.07 7.64
C LEU A 163 -3.59 -12.38 6.63
N VAL A 164 -3.40 -11.99 5.36
CA VAL A 164 -4.32 -12.28 4.26
C VAL A 164 -4.56 -13.78 4.15
N GLY A 165 -3.49 -14.59 4.08
CA GLY A 165 -3.60 -16.03 3.96
C GLY A 165 -4.20 -16.70 5.21
N LYS A 166 -3.80 -16.28 6.42
CA LYS A 166 -4.24 -16.92 7.67
C LYS A 166 -5.68 -16.62 8.03
N TYR A 167 -6.16 -15.42 7.73
CA TYR A 167 -7.49 -14.94 8.12
C TYR A 167 -8.45 -14.78 6.95
N ALA A 168 -8.06 -15.20 5.74
CA ALA A 168 -8.86 -15.09 4.52
C ALA A 168 -9.43 -13.68 4.34
N LEU A 169 -8.56 -12.68 4.50
CA LEU A 169 -8.96 -11.28 4.35
C LEU A 169 -9.43 -11.02 2.92
N ARG A 170 -10.38 -10.11 2.77
CA ARG A 170 -11.03 -9.79 1.50
C ARG A 170 -10.32 -8.69 0.73
N ASP A 171 -9.73 -7.74 1.46
CA ASP A 171 -9.04 -6.59 0.87
C ASP A 171 -8.08 -5.94 1.88
N VAL A 172 -7.19 -5.10 1.37
CA VAL A 172 -6.34 -4.17 2.11
C VAL A 172 -6.74 -2.74 1.78
N LEU A 173 -6.90 -1.90 2.81
CA LEU A 173 -7.44 -0.54 2.71
C LEU A 173 -6.49 0.44 3.39
N GLY A 174 -6.55 1.71 3.01
CA GLY A 174 -6.01 2.80 3.81
C GLY A 174 -6.99 3.27 4.89
N HIS A 175 -6.51 3.94 5.93
CA HIS A 175 -7.40 4.57 6.91
C HIS A 175 -8.25 5.67 6.26
N GLU A 176 -7.68 6.37 5.29
CA GLU A 176 -8.33 7.35 4.41
C GLU A 176 -9.50 6.81 3.58
N ASP A 177 -9.55 5.50 3.31
CA ASP A 177 -10.65 4.85 2.58
C ASP A 177 -11.87 4.64 3.47
N ILE A 178 -11.64 4.25 4.73
CA ILE A 178 -12.70 3.90 5.68
C ILE A 178 -13.16 5.07 6.55
N ALA A 179 -12.40 6.17 6.56
CA ALA A 179 -12.69 7.37 7.33
C ALA A 179 -12.37 8.66 6.54
N PRO A 180 -12.92 8.82 5.32
CA PRO A 180 -12.65 9.98 4.48
C PRO A 180 -12.99 11.29 5.20
N GLY A 181 -12.17 12.31 4.99
CA GLY A 181 -12.29 13.62 5.65
C GLY A 181 -11.79 13.68 7.10
N ARG A 182 -11.67 12.53 7.79
CA ARG A 182 -11.06 12.46 9.13
C ARG A 182 -9.61 11.98 9.08
N LYS A 183 -9.29 11.11 8.13
CA LYS A 183 -7.99 10.43 8.01
C LYS A 183 -7.43 10.56 6.60
N VAL A 184 -6.10 10.61 6.52
CA VAL A 184 -5.32 10.84 5.30
C VAL A 184 -4.15 9.85 5.18
N ASP A 185 -4.13 8.85 6.06
CA ASP A 185 -3.14 7.79 6.11
C ASP A 185 -3.66 6.53 5.38
N PRO A 186 -2.77 5.76 4.73
CA PRO A 186 -1.31 5.86 4.72
C PRO A 186 -0.75 6.93 3.75
N GLY A 187 -1.60 7.69 3.06
CA GLY A 187 -1.16 8.80 2.23
C GLY A 187 -0.63 8.37 0.85
N PRO A 188 -0.27 9.36 0.00
CA PRO A 188 -0.04 9.15 -1.42
C PRO A 188 1.26 8.40 -1.76
N ASP A 189 2.24 8.37 -0.86
CA ASP A 189 3.50 7.65 -1.07
C ASP A 189 3.35 6.13 -0.85
N PHE A 190 2.38 5.71 -0.02
CA PHE A 190 2.18 4.28 0.21
C PHE A 190 1.68 3.62 -1.09
N PRO A 191 2.34 2.56 -1.58
CA PRO A 191 2.07 2.00 -2.90
C PRO A 191 0.84 1.08 -2.89
N MET A 192 -0.33 1.57 -2.46
CA MET A 192 -1.52 0.76 -2.18
C MET A 192 -1.95 -0.13 -3.36
N THR A 193 -1.90 0.40 -4.58
CA THR A 193 -2.29 -0.35 -5.79
C THR A 193 -1.41 -1.58 -6.01
N SER A 194 -0.08 -1.42 -6.01
CA SER A 194 0.84 -2.55 -6.22
C SER A 194 0.91 -3.45 -4.98
N PHE A 195 0.75 -2.89 -3.78
CA PHE A 195 0.67 -3.65 -2.53
C PHE A 195 -0.54 -4.60 -2.52
N ARG A 196 -1.74 -4.09 -2.87
CA ARG A 196 -2.96 -4.89 -3.02
C ARG A 196 -2.79 -5.97 -4.10
N ALA A 197 -2.22 -5.62 -5.25
CA ALA A 197 -1.98 -6.56 -6.35
C ALA A 197 -1.04 -7.71 -5.95
N ARG A 198 -0.01 -7.44 -5.13
CA ARG A 198 0.90 -8.49 -4.62
C ARG A 198 0.24 -9.41 -3.60
N LEU A 199 -0.74 -8.93 -2.83
CA LEU A 199 -1.38 -9.70 -1.76
C LEU A 199 -2.49 -10.63 -2.24
N PHE A 200 -3.34 -10.15 -3.14
CA PHE A 200 -4.54 -10.88 -3.57
C PHE A 200 -4.41 -11.47 -4.97
N GLY A 201 -3.25 -11.29 -5.60
CA GLY A 201 -3.17 -11.26 -7.05
C GLY A 201 -3.86 -10.01 -7.59
N ARG A 202 -3.73 -9.76 -8.89
CA ARG A 202 -4.62 -8.81 -9.55
C ARG A 202 -6.01 -9.43 -9.48
N ALA A 203 -6.98 -8.71 -8.89
CA ALA A 203 -8.34 -9.18 -8.74
C ALA A 203 -8.83 -9.72 -10.08
N GLN A 204 -9.66 -10.76 -10.06
CA GLN A 204 -10.40 -11.24 -11.23
C GLN A 204 -11.34 -10.15 -11.76
N ASP A 205 -10.81 -9.11 -12.38
CA ASP A 205 -11.14 -8.91 -13.78
C ASP A 205 -10.38 -9.99 -14.51
N THR A 206 -11.01 -10.69 -15.46
CA THR A 206 -10.25 -11.42 -16.47
C THR A 206 -9.46 -10.38 -17.28
N GLU A 207 -8.35 -9.91 -16.72
CA GLU A 207 -7.35 -9.15 -17.44
C GLU A 207 -6.72 -10.16 -18.39
N GLU A 208 -7.27 -10.16 -19.61
CA GLU A 208 -6.82 -10.99 -20.72
C GLU A 208 -5.31 -10.78 -20.84
N VAL A 209 -4.53 -11.77 -20.42
CA VAL A 209 -3.10 -11.80 -20.73
C VAL A 209 -3.05 -11.99 -22.23
N LEU A 210 -2.56 -10.97 -22.90
CA LEU A 210 -2.49 -10.92 -24.35
C LEU A 210 -1.04 -11.10 -24.76
N THR A 211 -0.86 -11.64 -25.96
CA THR A 211 0.43 -11.67 -26.63
C THR A 211 0.40 -10.72 -27.81
N THR A 212 1.51 -10.02 -28.02
CA THR A 212 1.72 -9.28 -29.26
C THR A 212 1.76 -10.27 -30.43
N THR A 213 1.03 -9.98 -31.50
CA THR A 213 0.98 -10.80 -32.73
C THR A 213 2.00 -10.36 -33.78
N THR A 214 2.76 -9.31 -33.48
CA THR A 214 3.84 -8.74 -34.28
C THR A 214 4.74 -7.92 -33.35
N ALA A 215 5.89 -7.45 -33.84
CA ALA A 215 6.60 -6.37 -33.16
C ALA A 215 5.67 -5.15 -33.03
N LEU A 216 5.44 -4.67 -31.80
CA LEU A 216 4.37 -3.74 -31.47
C LEU A 216 4.90 -2.48 -30.80
N HIS A 217 4.63 -1.33 -31.38
CA HIS A 217 5.02 -0.06 -30.77
C HIS A 217 4.19 0.26 -29.53
N ILE A 218 4.86 0.37 -28.40
CA ILE A 218 4.33 0.94 -27.16
C ILE A 218 4.68 2.43 -27.06
N ARG A 219 3.71 3.24 -26.64
CA ARG A 219 3.74 4.72 -26.73
C ARG A 219 3.29 5.37 -25.43
N VAL A 220 3.64 6.64 -25.25
CA VAL A 220 3.24 7.43 -24.07
C VAL A 220 1.74 7.78 -24.02
N GLY A 221 1.01 7.65 -25.14
CA GLY A 221 -0.41 8.00 -25.22
C GLY A 221 -1.18 7.21 -26.28
N ALA A 222 -2.51 7.28 -26.19
CA ALA A 222 -3.45 6.54 -27.03
C ALA A 222 -3.53 7.10 -28.47
N GLY A 223 -2.57 6.72 -29.32
CA GLY A 223 -2.55 7.16 -30.71
C GLY A 223 -1.19 7.00 -31.39
N ALA A 224 -1.20 6.88 -32.72
CA ALA A 224 0.03 6.76 -33.50
C ALA A 224 0.87 8.04 -33.50
N GLY A 225 0.28 9.19 -33.17
CA GLY A 225 0.96 10.48 -33.06
C GLY A 225 1.74 10.69 -31.75
N PHE A 226 1.55 9.84 -30.74
CA PHE A 226 2.31 9.92 -29.48
C PHE A 226 3.69 9.27 -29.64
N ALA A 227 4.69 9.81 -28.94
CA ALA A 227 6.05 9.26 -28.96
C ALA A 227 6.08 7.80 -28.49
N ALA A 228 6.92 7.00 -29.13
CA ALA A 228 7.21 5.63 -28.70
C ALA A 228 8.09 5.65 -27.44
N LEU A 229 7.92 4.67 -26.56
CA LEU A 229 8.81 4.49 -25.42
C LEU A 229 10.19 4.02 -25.90
N PRO A 230 11.28 4.26 -25.15
CA PRO A 230 12.62 3.81 -25.51
C PRO A 230 12.74 2.29 -25.74
N VAL A 231 11.95 1.49 -25.02
CA VAL A 231 11.89 0.02 -25.14
C VAL A 231 11.11 -0.48 -26.37
N SER A 232 10.55 0.44 -27.16
CA SER A 232 9.72 0.13 -28.32
C SER A 232 10.58 -0.21 -29.55
N PRO A 233 10.15 -1.16 -30.40
CA PRO A 233 8.93 -1.96 -30.30
C PRO A 233 9.06 -3.15 -29.33
N LEU A 234 7.95 -3.54 -28.73
CA LEU A 234 7.85 -4.82 -28.03
C LEU A 234 8.02 -5.97 -29.03
N PRO A 235 8.81 -7.01 -28.74
CA PRO A 235 8.93 -8.21 -29.58
C PRO A 235 7.60 -8.90 -29.88
N LEU A 236 7.57 -9.77 -30.89
CA LEU A 236 6.46 -10.71 -31.14
C LEU A 236 6.32 -11.68 -29.96
N GLY A 237 5.09 -11.98 -29.54
CA GLY A 237 4.80 -12.90 -28.45
C GLY A 237 4.97 -12.31 -27.05
N THR A 238 5.35 -11.04 -26.94
CA THR A 238 5.46 -10.35 -25.65
C THR A 238 4.13 -10.36 -24.94
N ARG A 239 4.14 -10.87 -23.70
CA ARG A 239 2.97 -10.92 -22.83
C ARG A 239 2.72 -9.55 -22.24
N VAL A 240 1.48 -9.11 -22.33
CA VAL A 240 1.03 -7.83 -21.81
C VAL A 240 -0.32 -8.00 -21.11
N GLU A 241 -0.57 -7.13 -20.16
CA GLU A 241 -1.81 -7.06 -19.40
C GLU A 241 -2.52 -5.72 -19.64
N ALA A 242 -3.83 -5.74 -19.84
CA ALA A 242 -4.59 -4.61 -20.37
C ALA A 242 -5.21 -3.71 -19.27
N LEU A 243 -4.42 -2.74 -18.80
CA LEU A 243 -4.79 -1.78 -17.75
C LEU A 243 -5.94 -0.81 -18.09
N GLN A 244 -6.03 -0.35 -19.35
CA GLN A 244 -7.04 0.64 -19.76
C GLN A 244 -7.38 0.51 -21.25
N LYS A 245 -8.64 0.75 -21.64
CA LYS A 245 -9.09 0.68 -23.05
C LYS A 245 -9.64 2.03 -23.52
N GLN A 246 -9.11 2.56 -24.62
CA GLN A 246 -9.59 3.75 -25.31
C GLN A 246 -9.72 3.48 -26.82
N GLY A 247 -10.90 3.02 -27.25
CA GLY A 247 -11.11 2.55 -28.61
C GLY A 247 -10.15 1.41 -28.97
N ASN A 248 -9.40 1.56 -30.06
CA ASN A 248 -8.39 0.58 -30.53
C ASN A 248 -7.02 0.76 -29.88
N TRP A 249 -6.90 1.58 -28.83
CA TRP A 249 -5.66 1.81 -28.10
C TRP A 249 -5.84 1.36 -26.65
N TRP A 250 -5.03 0.40 -26.24
CA TRP A 250 -5.08 -0.14 -24.88
C TRP A 250 -3.79 0.25 -24.16
N ARG A 251 -3.92 0.78 -22.94
CA ARG A 251 -2.80 0.91 -22.03
C ARG A 251 -2.52 -0.46 -21.44
N VAL A 252 -1.27 -0.88 -21.50
CA VAL A 252 -0.85 -2.20 -21.07
C VAL A 252 0.34 -2.13 -20.12
N ALA A 253 0.45 -3.10 -19.22
CA ALA A 253 1.68 -3.45 -18.51
C ALA A 253 2.37 -4.60 -19.23
N VAL A 254 3.67 -4.48 -19.48
CA VAL A 254 4.47 -5.57 -20.07
C VAL A 254 4.85 -6.56 -18.96
N LEU A 255 4.57 -7.84 -19.18
CA LEU A 255 4.81 -8.91 -18.19
C LEU A 255 6.14 -9.63 -18.39
N ASP A 256 6.79 -9.43 -19.53
CA ASP A 256 8.09 -10.00 -19.86
C ASP A 256 9.20 -8.94 -19.71
N THR A 257 10.43 -9.38 -19.44
CA THR A 257 11.58 -8.49 -19.49
C THR A 257 11.86 -8.09 -20.94
N VAL A 258 11.75 -6.80 -21.26
CA VAL A 258 12.04 -6.26 -22.60
C VAL A 258 13.17 -5.25 -22.49
N ALA A 259 14.26 -5.47 -23.24
CA ALA A 259 15.46 -4.62 -23.19
C ALA A 259 16.07 -4.44 -21.78
N GLY A 260 15.88 -5.42 -20.89
CA GLY A 260 16.37 -5.38 -19.50
C GLY A 260 15.43 -4.69 -18.51
N ASP A 261 14.28 -4.18 -18.96
CA ASP A 261 13.27 -3.53 -18.13
C ASP A 261 12.07 -4.46 -17.87
N MET A 262 11.59 -4.49 -16.62
CA MET A 262 10.44 -5.27 -16.18
C MET A 262 9.25 -4.40 -15.76
N ASP A 263 9.39 -3.07 -15.77
CA ASP A 263 8.36 -2.12 -15.30
C ASP A 263 7.94 -1.18 -16.44
N VAL A 264 7.53 -1.78 -17.56
CA VAL A 264 7.14 -1.04 -18.76
C VAL A 264 5.62 -0.96 -18.84
N GLU A 265 5.09 0.26 -18.82
CA GLU A 265 3.68 0.55 -19.12
C GLU A 265 3.53 1.57 -20.25
N GLY A 266 2.50 1.41 -21.07
CA GLY A 266 2.22 2.35 -22.14
C GLY A 266 1.08 1.90 -23.05
N TRP A 267 0.84 2.67 -24.10
CA TRP A 267 -0.28 2.48 -25.02
C TRP A 267 0.13 1.74 -26.28
N VAL A 268 -0.61 0.69 -26.61
CA VAL A 268 -0.45 -0.13 -27.82
C VAL A 268 -1.75 -0.20 -28.61
N ASN A 269 -1.67 -0.53 -29.90
CA ASN A 269 -2.87 -0.72 -30.71
C ASN A 269 -3.42 -2.15 -30.53
N SER A 270 -4.64 -2.27 -30.03
CA SER A 270 -5.24 -3.56 -29.63
C SER A 270 -5.45 -4.55 -30.77
N ARG A 271 -5.48 -4.07 -32.04
CA ARG A 271 -5.59 -4.96 -33.21
C ARG A 271 -4.44 -5.96 -33.33
N PHE A 272 -3.32 -5.68 -32.66
CA PHE A 272 -2.11 -6.49 -32.68
C PHE A 272 -1.95 -7.33 -31.41
N LEU A 273 -2.99 -7.43 -30.58
CA LEU A 273 -3.02 -8.27 -29.39
C LEU A 273 -3.96 -9.46 -29.60
N ARG A 274 -3.63 -10.61 -28.99
CA ARG A 274 -4.52 -11.79 -28.92
C ARG A 274 -4.39 -12.46 -27.56
N ALA A 275 -5.45 -13.10 -27.08
CA ALA A 275 -5.40 -13.93 -25.88
C ALA A 275 -4.22 -14.91 -25.96
N ALA A 276 -3.43 -14.99 -24.89
CA ALA A 276 -2.42 -16.02 -24.75
C ALA A 276 -3.12 -17.38 -24.64
N THR A 277 -2.81 -18.29 -25.57
CA THR A 277 -3.21 -19.71 -25.49
C THR A 277 -2.30 -20.49 -24.56
#